data_AF-A0A059G6Y1-F1
#
_entry.id   AF-A0A059G6Y1-F1
#
_cell.length_a   1.000
_cell.length_b   1.000
_cell.length_c   1.000
_cell.angle_alpha   90.00
_cell.angle_beta   90.00
_cell.angle_gamma   90.00
#
_symmetry.space_group_name_H-M   'P 1'
#
loop_
_entity.id
_entity.type
_entity.pdbx_description
1 polymer ?
#
loop_
_entity_poly.entity_id
_entity_poly.type
_entity_poly.pdbx_seq_one_letter_code
_entity_poly.pdbx_strand_id
1 'polypeptide(L)'
;MTLDTIATIANIMASCAVVLTLVFIGLQLNQNAHLTRMAAAQTSAQLLSANMGRVTESADLAELLTREDTPESWSRPEFLRVSNFLSISFRHFEVLHTHRRFGVFEDELWEGSEARLRESLSDAGIRAWWAESRIVYARSFVKYVDRLAAELEVAQAMSTMGQD
;
A
#
# COMPACT_ATOMS: atom_id res chain seq x y z
N MET A 1 49.50 24.28 34.95
CA MET A 1 48.68 24.22 33.72
C MET A 1 47.97 25.55 33.59
N THR A 2 48.07 26.23 32.46
CA THR A 2 47.36 27.50 32.22
C THR A 2 45.89 27.20 31.89
N LEU A 3 44.97 28.14 32.16
CA LEU A 3 43.55 28.00 31.82
C LEU A 3 43.34 27.63 30.34
N ASP A 4 44.19 28.15 29.45
CA ASP A 4 44.17 27.82 28.02
C ASP A 4 44.41 26.35 27.72
N THR A 5 45.31 25.67 28.46
CA THR A 5 45.54 24.23 28.27
C THR A 5 44.30 23.43 28.64
N ILE A 6 43.63 23.81 29.74
CA ILE A 6 42.40 23.16 30.22
C ILE A 6 41.26 23.40 29.23
N ALA A 7 41.10 24.63 28.73
CA ALA A 7 40.10 24.98 27.73
C ALA A 7 40.30 24.23 26.41
N THR A 8 41.56 24.08 25.98
CA THR A 8 41.90 23.32 24.76
C THR A 8 41.54 21.85 24.90
N ILE A 9 41.88 21.22 26.04
CA ILE A 9 41.52 19.83 26.32
C ILE A 9 40.00 19.65 26.37
N ALA A 10 39.28 20.57 27.03
CA ALA A 10 37.82 20.54 27.10
C ALA A 10 37.16 20.65 25.72
N ASN A 11 37.68 21.52 24.83
CA ASN A 11 37.19 21.66 23.47
C ASN A 11 37.42 20.42 22.60
N ILE A 12 38.57 19.76 22.76
CA ILE A 12 38.86 18.50 22.07
C ILE A 12 37.87 17.41 22.53
N MET A 13 37.66 17.28 23.84
CA MET A 13 36.70 16.33 24.40
C MET A 13 35.27 16.61 23.96
N ALA A 14 34.85 17.88 23.95
CA ALA A 14 33.54 18.29 23.47
C ALA A 14 33.35 17.95 21.98
N SER A 15 34.36 18.23 21.15
CA SER A 15 34.34 17.92 19.72
C SER A 15 34.25 16.41 19.48
N CYS A 16 35.01 15.60 20.22
CA CYS A 16 34.91 14.15 20.16
C CYS A 16 33.52 13.64 20.57
N ALA A 17 32.93 14.20 21.64
CA ALA A 17 31.58 13.85 22.07
C ALA A 17 30.52 14.17 21.00
N VAL A 18 30.64 15.30 20.31
CA VAL A 18 29.75 15.68 19.20
C VAL A 18 29.86 14.68 18.05
N VAL A 19 31.08 14.32 17.64
CA VAL A 19 31.30 13.34 16.56
C VAL A 19 30.71 11.98 16.92
N LEU A 20 30.94 11.49 18.15
CA LEU A 20 30.36 10.23 18.63
C LEU A 20 28.83 10.27 18.63
N THR A 21 28.25 11.41 19.03
CA THR A 21 26.79 11.61 19.03
C THR A 21 26.23 11.57 17.61
N LEU A 22 26.88 12.22 16.64
CA LEU A 22 26.45 12.19 15.24
C LEU A 22 26.52 10.79 14.63
N VAL A 23 27.58 10.03 14.93
CA VAL A 23 27.71 8.62 14.50
C VAL A 23 26.59 7.77 15.10
N PHE A 24 26.32 7.94 16.40
CA PHE A 24 25.23 7.23 17.07
C PHE A 24 23.87 7.56 16.46
N ILE A 25 23.58 8.84 16.18
CA ILE A 25 22.35 9.27 15.52
C ILE A 25 22.23 8.65 14.12
N GLY A 26 23.31 8.62 13.34
CA GLY A 26 23.32 8.00 12.01
C GLY A 26 22.98 6.50 12.06
N LEU A 27 23.57 5.77 13.02
CA LEU A 27 23.26 4.36 13.24
C LEU A 27 21.82 4.15 13.73
N GLN A 28 21.34 5.01 14.65
CA GLN A 28 19.98 4.97 15.17
C GLN A 28 18.94 5.24 14.07
N LEU A 29 19.23 6.14 13.13
CA LEU A 29 18.35 6.44 12.01
C LEU A 29 18.19 5.24 11.08
N ASN A 30 19.28 4.52 10.79
CA ASN A 30 19.23 3.29 9.99
C ASN A 30 18.44 2.16 10.69
N GLN A 31 18.65 1.97 11.99
CA GLN A 31 17.89 0.97 12.77
C GLN A 31 16.40 1.32 12.83
N ASN A 32 16.06 2.58 13.05
CA ASN A 32 14.67 3.04 13.04
C ASN A 32 14.01 2.89 11.66
N ALA A 33 14.76 3.13 10.58
CA ALA A 33 14.26 2.89 9.24
C ALA A 33 13.93 1.41 9.03
N HIS A 34 14.82 0.49 9.43
CA HIS A 34 14.58 -0.95 9.35
C HIS A 34 13.36 -1.41 10.16
N LEU A 35 13.24 -0.96 11.42
CA LEU A 35 12.08 -1.28 12.27
C LEU A 35 10.77 -0.75 11.68
N THR A 36 10.80 0.46 11.10
CA THR A 36 9.64 1.07 10.45
C THR A 36 9.20 0.24 9.22
N ARG A 37 10.16 -0.23 8.42
CA ARG A 37 9.88 -1.12 7.27
C ARG A 37 9.24 -2.43 7.70
N MET A 38 9.80 -3.09 8.72
CA MET A 38 9.23 -4.34 9.24
C MET A 38 7.83 -4.14 9.83
N ALA A 39 7.61 -3.04 10.57
CA ALA A 39 6.29 -2.71 11.09
C ALA A 39 5.27 -2.47 9.97
N ALA A 40 5.65 -1.74 8.91
CA ALA A 40 4.79 -1.51 7.75
C ALA A 40 4.42 -2.82 7.03
N ALA A 41 5.37 -3.74 6.85
CA ALA A 41 5.13 -5.06 6.29
C ALA A 41 4.19 -5.89 7.18
N GLN A 42 4.40 -5.87 8.50
CA GLN A 42 3.55 -6.59 9.45
C GLN A 42 2.12 -6.06 9.48
N THR A 43 1.93 -4.74 9.54
CA THR A 43 0.60 -4.12 9.46
C THR A 43 -0.08 -4.46 8.15
N SER A 44 0.68 -4.49 7.06
CA SER A 44 0.19 -4.89 5.74
C SER A 44 -0.31 -6.33 5.74
N ALA A 45 0.47 -7.27 6.27
CA ALA A 45 0.08 -8.67 6.41
C ALA A 45 -1.15 -8.86 7.32
N GLN A 46 -1.25 -8.10 8.41
CA GLN A 46 -2.42 -8.14 9.31
C GLN A 46 -3.69 -7.65 8.63
N LEU A 47 -3.63 -6.53 7.90
CA LEU A 47 -4.78 -6.00 7.15
C LEU A 47 -5.23 -6.99 6.08
N LEU A 48 -4.29 -7.59 5.36
CA LEU A 48 -4.59 -8.61 4.35
C LEU A 48 -5.25 -9.84 4.98
N SER A 49 -4.69 -10.36 6.07
CA SER A 49 -5.23 -11.51 6.80
C SER A 49 -6.64 -11.24 7.33
N ALA A 50 -6.85 -10.08 7.95
CA ALA A 50 -8.18 -9.67 8.43
C ALA A 50 -9.18 -9.52 7.28
N ASN A 51 -8.74 -9.02 6.13
CA ASN A 51 -9.61 -8.87 4.97
C ASN A 51 -9.97 -10.23 4.35
N MET A 52 -9.00 -11.14 4.20
CA MET A 52 -9.26 -12.51 3.72
C MET A 52 -10.16 -13.28 4.70
N GLY A 53 -9.94 -13.14 6.01
CA GLY A 53 -10.77 -13.74 7.04
C GLY A 53 -12.26 -13.36 6.90
N ARG A 54 -12.57 -12.10 6.57
CA ARG A 54 -13.96 -11.67 6.35
C ARG A 54 -14.66 -12.38 5.19
N VAL A 55 -13.92 -12.73 4.13
CA VAL A 55 -14.47 -13.50 3.01
C VAL A 55 -14.64 -14.96 3.41
N THR A 56 -13.65 -15.55 4.09
CA THR A 56 -13.70 -16.94 4.57
C THR A 56 -14.80 -17.19 5.59
N GLU A 57 -15.08 -16.22 6.46
CA GLU A 57 -16.08 -16.32 7.52
C GLU A 57 -17.51 -16.02 7.05
N SER A 58 -17.69 -15.50 5.83
CA SER A 58 -18.99 -15.06 5.32
C SER A 58 -19.28 -15.58 3.92
N ALA A 59 -19.99 -16.71 3.84
CA ALA A 59 -20.44 -17.30 2.57
C ALA A 59 -21.18 -16.29 1.68
N ASP A 60 -22.06 -15.46 2.24
CA ASP A 60 -22.80 -14.43 1.49
C ASP A 60 -21.86 -13.40 0.83
N LEU A 61 -20.74 -13.07 1.47
CA LEU A 61 -19.79 -12.10 0.92
C LEU A 61 -18.96 -12.74 -0.19
N ALA A 62 -18.57 -14.00 -0.01
CA ALA A 62 -17.92 -14.77 -1.06
C ALA A 62 -18.83 -14.90 -2.29
N GLU A 63 -20.12 -15.21 -2.09
CA GLU A 63 -21.10 -15.29 -3.17
C GLU A 63 -21.20 -13.96 -3.93
N LEU A 64 -21.36 -12.84 -3.22
CA LEU A 64 -21.44 -11.51 -3.82
C LEU A 64 -20.18 -11.12 -4.60
N LEU A 65 -18.99 -11.49 -4.12
CA LEU A 65 -17.71 -11.21 -4.79
C LEU A 65 -17.46 -12.12 -5.99
N THR A 66 -18.09 -13.29 -6.06
CA THR A 66 -17.96 -14.23 -7.19
C THR A 66 -19.07 -14.10 -8.23
N ARG A 67 -20.12 -13.33 -7.95
CA ARG A 67 -21.23 -13.14 -8.86
C ARG A 67 -20.76 -12.24 -10.00
N GLU A 68 -20.93 -12.69 -11.25
CA GLU A 68 -20.62 -11.91 -12.47
C GLU A 68 -21.66 -10.81 -12.74
N ASP A 69 -21.97 -10.03 -11.70
CA ASP A 69 -23.01 -9.02 -11.67
C ASP A 69 -22.39 -7.63 -11.60
N THR A 70 -22.93 -6.67 -12.35
CA THR A 70 -22.52 -5.26 -12.23
C THR A 70 -23.05 -4.64 -10.93
N PRO A 71 -22.36 -3.66 -10.31
CA PRO A 71 -22.80 -3.04 -9.05
C PRO A 71 -24.22 -2.47 -9.06
N GLU A 72 -24.74 -2.17 -10.25
CA GLU A 72 -26.11 -1.70 -10.50
C GLU A 72 -27.19 -2.76 -10.21
N SER A 73 -26.84 -4.06 -10.21
CA SER A 73 -27.76 -5.15 -9.86
C SER A 73 -27.78 -5.46 -8.36
N TRP A 74 -26.83 -4.91 -7.58
CA TRP A 74 -26.76 -5.14 -6.15
C TRP A 74 -27.80 -4.31 -5.41
N SER A 75 -28.46 -4.92 -4.44
CA SER A 75 -29.25 -4.18 -3.48
C SER A 75 -28.37 -3.21 -2.68
N ARG A 76 -28.96 -2.13 -2.17
CA ARG A 76 -28.22 -1.12 -1.41
C ARG A 76 -27.41 -1.69 -0.23
N PRO A 77 -27.91 -2.69 0.54
CA PRO A 77 -27.11 -3.36 1.57
C PRO A 77 -25.94 -4.18 1.01
N GLU A 78 -26.12 -4.89 -0.10
CA GLU A 78 -25.07 -5.67 -0.75
C GLU A 78 -23.96 -4.75 -1.28
N PHE A 79 -24.33 -3.67 -1.98
CA PHE A 79 -23.39 -2.67 -2.45
C PHE A 79 -22.59 -2.06 -1.30
N LEU A 80 -23.23 -1.69 -0.19
CA LEU A 80 -22.53 -1.15 0.97
C LEU A 80 -21.51 -2.15 1.55
N ARG A 81 -21.88 -3.44 1.60
CA ARG A 81 -21.02 -4.51 2.13
C ARG A 81 -19.79 -4.73 1.26
N VAL A 82 -20.00 -4.89 -0.05
CA VAL A 82 -18.91 -5.07 -1.02
C VAL A 82 -18.05 -3.80 -1.09
N SER A 83 -18.66 -2.62 -1.11
CA SER A 83 -17.94 -1.35 -1.14
C SER A 83 -17.05 -1.15 0.09
N ASN A 84 -17.50 -1.51 1.29
CA ASN A 84 -16.67 -1.46 2.50
C ASN A 84 -15.50 -2.45 2.44
N PHE A 85 -15.74 -3.66 1.92
CA PHE A 85 -14.70 -4.67 1.73
C PHE A 85 -13.63 -4.21 0.72
N LEU A 86 -14.06 -3.73 -0.44
CA LEU A 86 -13.16 -3.19 -1.47
C LEU A 86 -12.43 -1.95 -0.96
N SER A 87 -13.10 -1.09 -0.20
CA SER A 87 -12.49 0.12 0.37
C SER A 87 -11.29 -0.19 1.26
N ILE A 88 -11.39 -1.22 2.11
CA ILE A 88 -10.30 -1.68 2.98
C ILE A 88 -9.14 -2.22 2.15
N SER A 89 -9.46 -3.02 1.13
CA SER A 89 -8.48 -3.60 0.20
C SER A 89 -7.71 -2.50 -0.56
N PHE A 90 -8.41 -1.54 -1.15
CA PHE A 90 -7.81 -0.46 -1.92
C PHE A 90 -7.06 0.54 -1.03
N ARG A 91 -7.51 0.77 0.21
CA ARG A 91 -6.76 1.58 1.18
C ARG A 91 -5.43 0.92 1.55
N HIS A 92 -5.40 -0.40 1.64
CA HIS A 92 -4.17 -1.14 1.84
C HIS A 92 -3.20 -0.98 0.65
N PHE A 93 -3.68 -1.12 -0.59
CA PHE A 93 -2.87 -0.87 -1.78
C PHE A 93 -2.37 0.58 -1.87
N GLU A 94 -3.18 1.56 -1.48
CA GLU A 94 -2.79 2.98 -1.44
C GLU A 94 -1.60 3.22 -0.49
N VAL A 95 -1.62 2.60 0.69
CA VAL A 95 -0.54 2.69 1.68
C VAL A 95 0.74 2.07 1.12
N LEU A 96 0.64 0.87 0.53
CA LEU A 96 1.79 0.20 -0.08
C LEU A 96 2.39 1.00 -1.24
N HIS A 97 1.54 1.54 -2.12
CA HIS A 97 1.96 2.41 -3.22
C HIS A 97 2.69 3.65 -2.71
N THR A 98 2.18 4.23 -1.62
CA THR A 98 2.80 5.39 -0.96
C THR A 98 4.17 5.03 -0.38
N HIS A 99 4.28 3.91 0.33
CA HIS A 99 5.56 3.44 0.89
C HIS A 99 6.59 3.10 -0.19
N ARG A 100 6.17 2.51 -1.31
CA ARG A 100 7.02 2.29 -2.49
C ARG A 100 7.59 3.62 -3.00
N ARG A 101 6.72 4.63 -3.18
CA ARG A 101 7.14 5.95 -3.68
C ARG A 101 8.18 6.64 -2.78
N PHE A 102 8.20 6.30 -1.49
CA PHE A 102 9.19 6.81 -0.53
C PHE A 102 10.39 5.87 -0.30
N GLY A 103 10.52 4.76 -1.06
CA GLY A 103 11.64 3.81 -0.92
C GLY A 103 11.64 3.04 0.40
N VAL A 104 10.48 2.92 1.04
CA VAL A 104 10.30 2.20 2.31
C VAL A 104 9.96 0.74 2.04
N PHE A 105 9.22 0.46 0.97
CA PHE A 105 8.76 -0.89 0.64
C PHE A 105 9.56 -1.47 -0.53
N GLU A 106 9.96 -2.73 -0.40
CA GLU A 106 10.74 -3.44 -1.42
C GLU A 106 9.91 -3.64 -2.70
N ASP A 107 10.55 -3.48 -3.86
CA ASP A 107 9.87 -3.59 -5.16
C ASP A 107 9.30 -5.00 -5.39
N GLU A 108 10.00 -6.04 -4.95
CA GLU A 108 9.55 -7.44 -5.08
C GLU A 108 8.24 -7.71 -4.32
N LEU A 109 8.11 -7.17 -3.10
CA LEU A 109 6.88 -7.27 -2.32
C LEU A 109 5.74 -6.45 -2.94
N TRP A 110 6.09 -5.33 -3.57
CA TRP A 110 5.13 -4.52 -4.30
C TRP A 110 4.58 -5.24 -5.54
N GLU A 111 5.42 -5.96 -6.30
CA GLU A 111 5.00 -6.69 -7.50
C GLU A 111 3.87 -7.69 -7.19
N GLY A 112 3.99 -8.46 -6.10
CA GLY A 112 2.92 -9.37 -5.66
C GLY A 112 1.64 -8.64 -5.26
N SER A 113 1.77 -7.48 -4.62
CA SER A 113 0.62 -6.64 -4.23
C SER A 113 -0.06 -6.02 -5.45
N GLU A 114 0.72 -5.58 -6.43
CA GLU A 114 0.25 -5.03 -7.70
C GLU A 114 -0.44 -6.10 -8.56
N ALA A 115 0.07 -7.32 -8.60
CA ALA A 115 -0.58 -8.43 -9.28
C ALA A 115 -1.99 -8.68 -8.73
N ARG A 116 -2.17 -8.63 -7.40
CA ARG A 116 -3.49 -8.78 -6.77
C ARG A 116 -4.43 -7.60 -7.04
N LEU A 117 -3.88 -6.39 -7.11
CA LEU A 117 -4.64 -5.22 -7.54
C LEU A 117 -5.11 -5.37 -9.00
N ARG A 118 -4.24 -5.84 -9.90
CA ARG A 118 -4.61 -6.12 -11.31
C ARG A 118 -5.67 -7.20 -11.42
N GLU A 119 -5.54 -8.28 -10.65
CA GLU A 119 -6.56 -9.33 -10.57
C GLU A 119 -7.92 -8.76 -10.17
N SER A 120 -7.95 -7.93 -9.12
CA SER A 120 -9.18 -7.24 -8.69
C SER A 120 -9.76 -6.33 -9.77
N LEU A 121 -8.91 -5.57 -10.48
CA LEU A 121 -9.33 -4.68 -11.57
C LEU A 121 -9.70 -5.41 -12.85
N SER A 122 -9.47 -6.72 -12.95
CA SER A 122 -9.89 -7.51 -14.12
C SER A 122 -11.40 -7.72 -14.13
N ASP A 123 -12.03 -7.67 -12.96
CA ASP A 123 -13.48 -7.69 -12.77
C ASP A 123 -14.12 -6.34 -13.14
N ALA A 124 -15.11 -6.38 -14.03
CA ALA A 124 -15.79 -5.17 -14.51
C ALA A 124 -16.62 -4.47 -13.43
N GLY A 125 -17.19 -5.21 -12.48
CA GLY A 125 -17.92 -4.65 -11.36
C GLY A 125 -17.03 -3.94 -10.35
N ILE A 126 -15.82 -4.46 -10.10
CA ILE A 126 -14.81 -3.76 -9.30
C ILE A 126 -14.34 -2.47 -10.00
N ARG A 127 -14.16 -2.48 -11.33
CA ARG A 127 -13.85 -1.25 -12.09
C ARG A 127 -14.96 -0.21 -12.00
N ALA A 128 -16.22 -0.63 -12.12
CA ALA A 128 -17.36 0.26 -11.98
C ALA A 128 -17.43 0.86 -10.57
N TRP A 129 -17.28 0.04 -9.52
CA TRP A 129 -17.18 0.52 -8.14
C TRP A 129 -16.02 1.52 -7.95
N TRP A 130 -14.85 1.24 -8.54
CA TRP A 130 -13.69 2.12 -8.45
C TRP A 130 -13.96 3.51 -9.05
N ALA A 131 -14.68 3.57 -10.18
CA ALA A 131 -15.02 4.84 -10.81
C ALA A 131 -15.81 5.78 -9.89
N GLU A 132 -16.66 5.22 -9.01
CA GLU A 132 -17.42 5.96 -8.00
C GLU A 132 -16.59 6.27 -6.74
N SER A 133 -15.77 5.33 -6.30
CA SER A 133 -15.08 5.41 -5.00
C SER A 133 -13.76 6.18 -5.04
N ARG A 134 -13.11 6.30 -6.20
CA ARG A 134 -11.74 6.86 -6.36
C ARG A 134 -11.50 8.24 -5.73
N ILE A 135 -12.54 9.06 -5.54
CA ILE A 135 -12.41 10.43 -5.00
C ILE A 135 -11.86 10.48 -3.57
N VAL A 136 -12.00 9.39 -2.80
CA VAL A 136 -11.53 9.34 -1.40
C VAL A 136 -10.05 8.94 -1.26
N TYR A 137 -9.38 8.66 -2.38
CA TYR A 137 -7.99 8.21 -2.43
C TYR A 137 -7.03 9.32 -2.89
N ALA A 138 -5.76 9.17 -2.54
CA ALA A 138 -4.68 10.06 -2.92
C ALA A 138 -4.55 10.11 -4.45
N ARG A 139 -4.45 11.34 -4.99
CA ARG A 139 -4.37 11.58 -6.43
C ARG A 139 -3.27 10.78 -7.15
N SER A 140 -2.14 10.50 -6.49
CA SER A 140 -1.08 9.67 -7.07
C SER A 140 -1.49 8.21 -7.22
N PHE A 141 -2.20 7.67 -6.23
CA PHE A 141 -2.74 6.32 -6.30
C PHE A 141 -3.88 6.23 -7.32
N VAL A 142 -4.77 7.22 -7.36
CA VAL A 142 -5.84 7.26 -8.36
C VAL A 142 -5.31 7.20 -9.78
N LYS A 143 -4.33 8.06 -10.11
CA LYS A 143 -3.67 8.05 -11.43
C LYS A 143 -3.00 6.71 -11.77
N TYR A 144 -2.53 6.00 -10.75
CA TYR A 144 -1.88 4.71 -10.91
C TYR A 144 -2.90 3.62 -11.23
N VAL A 145 -3.97 3.53 -10.42
CA VAL A 145 -5.06 2.56 -10.60
C VAL A 145 -5.80 2.80 -11.92
N ASP A 146 -6.09 4.06 -12.26
CA ASP A 146 -6.76 4.41 -13.53
C ASP A 146 -5.95 3.96 -14.75
N ARG A 147 -4.61 4.04 -14.67
CA ARG A 147 -3.73 3.53 -15.72
C ARG A 147 -3.82 2.02 -15.84
N LEU A 148 -3.74 1.30 -14.72
CA LEU A 148 -3.85 -0.16 -14.70
C LEU A 148 -5.21 -0.63 -15.24
N ALA A 149 -6.29 0.05 -14.85
CA ALA A 149 -7.64 -0.26 -15.35
C ALA A 149 -7.72 -0.09 -16.88
N ALA A 150 -7.20 1.01 -17.42
CA ALA A 150 -7.17 1.26 -18.86
C ALA A 150 -6.32 0.21 -19.63
N GLU A 151 -5.16 -0.17 -19.10
CA GLU A 151 -4.31 -1.23 -19.68
C GLU A 151 -5.05 -2.57 -19.78
N LEU A 152 -5.79 -2.93 -18.72
CA LEU A 152 -6.56 -4.18 -18.66
C LEU A 152 -7.75 -4.16 -19.62
N GLU A 153 -8.46 -3.04 -19.75
CA GLU A 153 -9.57 -2.90 -20.70
C GLU A 153 -9.11 -3.06 -22.14
N VAL A 154 -7.96 -2.47 -22.50
CA VAL A 154 -7.36 -2.65 -23.83
C VAL A 154 -6.96 -4.11 -24.05
N ALA A 155 -6.33 -4.75 -23.07
CA ALA A 155 -5.92 -6.16 -23.17
C ALA A 155 -7.12 -7.11 -23.33
N GLN A 156 -8.22 -6.86 -22.61
CA GLN A 156 -9.46 -7.61 -22.73
C GLN A 156 -10.08 -7.44 -24.12
N ALA A 157 -10.20 -6.21 -24.61
CA ALA A 157 -10.74 -5.93 -25.95
C ALA A 157 -9.94 -6.61 -27.07
N MET A 158 -8.60 -6.56 -27.00
CA MET A 158 -7.72 -7.20 -27.98
C MET A 158 -7.83 -8.74 -27.95
N SER A 159 -8.06 -9.33 -26.77
CA SER A 159 -8.23 -10.78 -26.63
C SER A 159 -9.53 -11.26 -27.25
N THR A 160 -10.62 -10.48 -27.12
CA THR A 160 -11.91 -10.80 -27.74
C THR A 160 -11.87 -10.65 -29.26
N MET A 161 -11.18 -9.64 -29.80
CA MET A 161 -11.05 -9.43 -31.26
C MET A 161 -10.19 -10.50 -31.97
N GLY A 162 -9.38 -11.27 -31.24
CA GLY A 162 -8.57 -12.36 -31.80
C GLY A 162 -9.23 -13.74 -31.78
N GLN A 163 -10.45 -13.85 -31.25
CA GLN A 163 -11.22 -15.09 -31.19
C GLN A 163 -12.35 -15.19 -32.22
N ASP A 164 -12.56 -14.14 -33.02
CA ASP A 164 -13.45 -14.08 -34.19
C ASP A 164 -12.66 -14.26 -35.50
#